data_AF-A0A820L5Z9-F1
#
_entry.id   AF-A0A820L5Z9-F1
#
_cell.length_a   1.000
_cell.length_b   1.000
_cell.length_c   1.000
_cell.angle_alpha   90.00
_cell.angle_beta   90.00
_cell.angle_gamma   90.00
#
_symmetry.space_group_name_H-M   'P 1'
#
loop_
_entity.id
_entity.type
_entity.pdbx_description
1 polymer ?
#
loop_
_entity_poly.entity_id
_entity_poly.type
_entity_poly.pdbx_seq_one_letter_code
_entity_poly.pdbx_strand_id
1 'polypeptide(L)'
;PTLEQTLKDIQQHLHLWFNTYKKLREKFQELLKNIRRGHNHSVVIANVLSDKEYVSLSKNEIEKFNDKLQQLTKKAALIKQLNDDDIQYINILDLRYHNKVPTNLKDIEKILRRHFLNKNNDVILLYSNDRLKDINRKIWKQMYQKLILDGQQATQKPMLVYVDFTECQYDLEDFITITIPVDSSSQTPRNNSSDIDKSISPPSTAEINVLLLGETGVGKATFINAFV
;
A
#
# COMPACT_ATOMS: atom_id res chain seq x y z
N PRO A 1 4.42 10.45 1.08
CA PRO A 1 5.80 10.30 1.61
C PRO A 1 6.08 8.80 1.86
N THR A 2 7.30 8.33 2.06
CA THR A 2 7.46 6.92 2.50
C THR A 2 7.18 6.81 4.00
N LEU A 3 6.82 5.63 4.50
CA LEU A 3 6.64 5.40 5.94
C LEU A 3 7.92 5.77 6.72
N GLU A 4 9.08 5.42 6.17
CA GLU A 4 10.39 5.76 6.72
C GLU A 4 10.58 7.28 6.84
N GLN A 5 10.22 8.05 5.81
CA GLN A 5 10.29 9.51 5.87
C GLN A 5 9.33 10.06 6.95
N THR A 6 8.12 9.51 7.04
CA THR A 6 7.14 9.93 8.05
C THR A 6 7.65 9.68 9.48
N LEU A 7 8.30 8.54 9.73
CA LEU A 7 8.91 8.24 11.03
C LEU A 7 10.06 9.19 11.36
N LYS A 8 10.89 9.51 10.37
CA LYS A 8 11.98 10.48 10.51
C LYS A 8 11.46 11.87 10.84
N ASP A 9 10.41 12.33 10.15
CA ASP A 9 9.77 13.62 10.41
C ASP A 9 9.21 13.69 11.84
N ILE A 10 8.59 12.59 12.32
CA ILE A 10 8.08 12.49 13.70
C ILE A 10 9.21 12.61 14.73
N GLN A 11 10.31 11.89 14.50
CA GLN A 11 11.46 11.93 15.39
C GLN A 11 12.08 13.34 15.45
N GLN A 12 12.20 14.01 14.29
CA GLN A 12 12.67 15.39 14.22
C GLN A 12 11.74 16.36 14.95
N HIS A 13 10.43 16.20 14.80
CA HIS A 13 9.43 17.03 15.47
C HIS A 13 9.50 16.87 17.00
N LEU A 14 9.61 15.63 17.49
CA LEU A 14 9.79 15.34 18.93
C LEU A 14 11.07 15.98 19.46
N HIS A 15 12.18 15.83 18.73
CA HIS A 15 13.46 16.42 19.13
C HIS A 15 13.37 17.94 19.24
N LEU A 16 12.72 18.59 18.27
CA LEU A 16 12.48 20.03 18.29
C LEU A 16 11.67 20.42 19.54
N TRP A 17 10.58 19.72 19.85
CA TRP A 17 9.76 20.00 21.02
C TRP A 17 10.52 19.84 22.33
N PHE A 18 11.29 18.76 22.49
CA PHE A 18 12.09 18.56 23.70
C PHE A 18 13.09 19.70 23.90
N ASN A 19 13.75 20.14 22.82
CA ASN A 19 14.69 21.26 22.89
C ASN A 19 13.99 22.58 23.21
N THR A 20 12.87 22.87 22.54
CA THR A 20 12.08 24.09 22.77
C THR A 20 11.51 24.12 24.20
N TYR A 21 11.01 22.99 24.70
CA TYR A 21 10.53 22.86 26.07
C TYR A 21 11.66 23.06 27.09
N LYS A 22 12.83 22.48 26.84
CA LYS A 22 14.01 22.66 27.71
C LYS A 22 14.41 24.14 27.80
N LYS A 23 14.53 24.82 26.65
CA LYS A 23 14.82 26.26 26.59
C LYS A 23 13.78 27.09 27.32
N LEU A 24 12.50 26.80 27.08
CA LEU A 24 11.39 27.48 27.76
C LEU A 24 11.49 27.32 29.28
N ARG A 25 11.75 26.10 29.76
CA ARG A 25 11.91 25.79 31.17
C ARG A 25 13.07 26.55 31.80
N GLU A 26 14.22 26.60 31.13
CA GLU A 26 15.40 27.37 31.59
C GLU A 26 15.08 28.88 31.68
N LYS A 27 14.47 29.44 30.63
CA LYS A 27 14.02 30.84 30.60
C LYS A 27 13.03 31.15 31.71
N PHE A 28 12.10 30.24 31.98
CA PHE A 28 11.15 30.36 33.08
C PHE A 28 11.81 30.32 34.46
N GLN A 29 12.78 29.43 34.66
CA GLN A 29 13.53 29.36 35.91
C GLN A 29 14.30 30.65 36.18
N GLU A 30 14.92 31.22 35.15
CA GLU A 30 15.61 32.51 35.26
C GLU A 30 14.64 33.65 35.57
N LEU A 31 13.51 33.72 34.87
CA LEU A 31 12.46 34.72 35.14
C LEU A 31 11.93 34.63 36.56
N LEU A 32 11.66 33.43 37.07
CA LEU A 32 11.21 33.23 38.45
C LEU A 32 12.26 33.70 39.46
N LYS A 33 13.56 33.44 39.20
CA LYS A 33 14.65 33.98 40.04
C LYS A 33 14.65 35.50 40.03
N ASN A 34 14.46 36.13 38.87
CA ASN A 34 14.47 37.59 38.72
C ASN A 34 13.25 38.25 39.37
N ILE A 35 12.06 37.65 39.25
CA ILE A 35 10.85 38.13 39.91
C ILE A 35 11.00 38.05 41.44
N ARG A 36 11.53 36.93 41.96
CA ARG A 36 11.77 36.77 43.41
C ARG A 36 12.79 37.78 43.96
N ARG A 37 13.72 38.24 43.12
CA ARG A 37 14.70 39.29 43.46
C ARG A 37 14.15 40.71 43.31
N GLY A 38 12.90 40.87 42.87
CA GLY A 38 12.28 42.17 42.61
C GLY A 38 12.76 42.85 41.31
N HIS A 39 13.54 42.17 40.47
CA HIS A 39 14.07 42.74 39.23
C HIS A 39 13.07 42.71 38.06
N ASN A 40 12.02 41.91 38.15
CA ASN A 40 11.00 41.76 37.10
C ASN A 40 9.59 41.69 37.69
N HIS A 41 8.60 42.08 36.89
CA HIS A 41 7.19 41.90 37.20
C HIS A 41 6.64 40.60 36.60
N SER A 42 5.60 40.05 37.23
CA SER A 42 4.92 38.82 36.79
C SER A 42 4.35 38.90 35.37
N VAL A 43 4.03 40.10 34.87
CA VAL A 43 3.55 40.35 33.49
C VAL A 43 4.53 39.83 32.44
N VAL A 44 5.85 39.79 32.73
CA VAL A 44 6.86 39.27 31.81
C VAL A 44 6.68 37.78 31.51
N ILE A 45 6.08 37.01 32.43
CA ILE A 45 5.78 35.59 32.22
C ILE A 45 4.75 35.41 31.09
N ALA A 46 3.70 36.22 31.08
CA ALA A 46 2.64 36.14 30.06
C ALA A 46 3.19 36.45 28.66
N ASN A 47 4.13 37.39 28.56
CA ASN A 47 4.81 37.72 27.30
C ASN A 47 5.66 36.56 26.79
N VAL A 48 6.36 35.83 27.67
CA VAL A 48 7.14 34.66 27.26
C VAL A 48 6.25 33.50 26.81
N LEU A 49 5.09 33.27 27.44
CA LEU A 49 4.14 32.24 27.00
C LEU A 49 3.48 32.57 25.65
N SER A 50 3.41 33.86 25.31
CA SER A 50 2.83 34.35 24.06
C SER A 50 3.84 34.45 22.93
N ASP A 51 5.10 34.09 23.19
CA ASP A 51 6.17 34.12 22.20
C ASP A 51 5.91 33.10 21.08
N LYS A 52 6.08 33.54 19.84
CA LYS A 52 5.89 32.71 18.65
C LYS A 52 6.83 31.51 18.63
N GLU A 53 8.00 31.61 19.28
CA GLU A 53 8.97 30.50 19.40
C GLU A 53 8.35 29.26 20.08
N TYR A 54 7.38 29.44 20.97
CA TYR A 54 6.74 28.34 21.72
C TYR A 54 5.39 27.91 21.18
N VAL A 55 4.95 28.43 20.03
CA VAL A 55 3.69 28.03 19.37
C VAL A 55 3.64 26.53 19.06
N SER A 56 4.79 25.92 18.79
CA SER A 56 4.92 24.47 18.59
C SER A 56 4.55 23.64 19.82
N LEU A 57 4.65 24.22 21.03
CA LEU A 57 4.21 23.61 22.30
C LEU A 57 2.75 23.93 22.64
N SER A 58 2.03 24.62 21.75
CA SER A 58 0.62 24.91 21.98
C SER A 58 -0.18 23.61 22.00
N LYS A 59 -1.26 23.60 22.79
CA LYS A 59 -2.17 22.46 22.93
C LYS A 59 -2.64 21.92 21.57
N ASN A 60 -3.00 22.82 20.65
CA ASN A 60 -3.48 22.45 19.32
C ASN A 60 -2.43 21.70 18.48
N GLU A 61 -1.18 22.14 18.50
CA GLU A 61 -0.11 21.44 17.76
C GLU A 61 0.22 20.09 18.40
N ILE A 62 0.15 20.00 19.74
CA ILE A 62 0.27 18.74 20.49
C ILE A 62 -0.84 17.76 20.11
N GLU A 63 -2.08 18.23 20.05
CA GLU A 63 -3.25 17.42 19.67
C GLU A 63 -3.13 16.93 18.22
N LYS A 64 -2.82 17.81 17.26
CA LYS A 64 -2.62 17.40 15.85
C LYS A 64 -1.53 16.35 15.68
N PHE A 65 -0.41 16.50 16.39
CA PHE A 65 0.66 15.52 16.35
C PHE A 65 0.24 14.18 16.97
N ASN A 66 -0.47 14.22 18.10
CA ASN A 66 -1.03 13.03 18.73
C ASN A 66 -2.02 12.32 17.78
N ASP A 67 -2.87 13.06 17.07
CA ASP A 67 -3.78 12.50 16.07
C ASP A 67 -3.01 11.78 14.95
N LYS A 68 -1.92 12.38 14.46
CA LYS A 68 -1.04 11.76 13.46
C LYS A 68 -0.40 10.47 14.00
N LEU A 69 0.06 10.46 15.25
CA LEU A 69 0.61 9.25 15.90
C LEU A 69 -0.44 8.15 16.07
N GLN A 70 -1.66 8.52 16.46
CA GLN A 70 -2.75 7.56 16.59
C GLN A 70 -3.12 6.95 15.24
N GLN A 71 -3.16 7.74 14.17
CA GLN A 71 -3.39 7.22 12.81
C GLN A 71 -2.30 6.21 12.40
N LEU A 72 -1.03 6.52 12.64
CA LEU A 72 0.07 5.59 12.35
C LEU A 72 0.00 4.32 13.20
N THR A 73 -0.36 4.44 14.46
CA THR A 73 -0.53 3.29 15.36
C THR A 73 -1.66 2.38 14.88
N LYS A 74 -2.79 2.96 14.47
CA LYS A 74 -3.90 2.20 13.87
C LYS A 74 -3.48 1.47 12.59
N LYS A 75 -2.70 2.14 11.73
CA LYS A 75 -2.16 1.55 10.51
C LYS A 75 -1.19 0.40 10.80
N ALA A 76 -0.28 0.57 11.77
CA ALA A 76 0.62 -0.50 12.19
C ALA A 76 -0.15 -1.72 12.74
N ALA A 77 -1.21 -1.47 13.54
CA ALA A 77 -2.08 -2.53 14.04
C ALA A 77 -2.83 -3.26 12.91
N LEU A 78 -3.30 -2.52 11.89
CA LEU A 78 -3.90 -3.09 10.69
C LEU A 78 -2.91 -4.00 9.94
N ILE A 79 -1.70 -3.52 9.67
CA ILE A 79 -0.67 -4.31 8.97
C ILE A 79 -0.36 -5.59 9.74
N LYS A 80 -0.23 -5.50 11.07
CA LYS A 80 -0.03 -6.66 11.92
C LYS A 80 -1.20 -7.64 11.79
N GLN A 81 -2.44 -7.15 11.88
CA GLN A 81 -3.63 -7.99 11.73
C GLN A 81 -3.64 -8.72 10.36
N LEU A 82 -3.33 -8.00 9.27
CA LEU A 82 -3.27 -8.60 7.94
C LEU A 82 -2.22 -9.71 7.86
N ASN A 83 -1.04 -9.51 8.45
CA ASN A 83 0.00 -10.53 8.51
C ASN A 83 -0.42 -11.75 9.35
N ASP A 84 -1.08 -11.52 10.50
CA ASP A 84 -1.62 -12.59 11.36
C ASP A 84 -2.70 -13.41 10.60
N ASP A 85 -3.41 -12.76 9.67
CA ASP A 85 -4.43 -13.34 8.77
C ASP A 85 -3.86 -13.94 7.46
N ASP A 86 -2.52 -14.04 7.32
CA ASP A 86 -1.82 -14.52 6.10
C ASP A 86 -2.14 -13.71 4.83
N ILE A 87 -2.39 -12.40 4.99
CA ILE A 87 -2.56 -11.43 3.91
C ILE A 87 -1.32 -10.55 3.81
N GLN A 88 -0.69 -10.52 2.64
CA GLN A 88 0.47 -9.66 2.42
C GLN A 88 0.03 -8.20 2.30
N TYR A 89 0.62 -7.32 3.09
CA TYR A 89 0.45 -5.87 2.93
C TYR A 89 1.48 -5.28 1.95
N ILE A 90 1.02 -4.41 1.05
CA ILE A 90 1.86 -3.61 0.15
C ILE A 90 1.39 -2.16 0.15
N ASN A 91 2.30 -1.24 0.44
CA ASN A 91 2.08 0.17 0.15
C ASN A 91 2.50 0.46 -1.29
N ILE A 92 1.57 0.98 -2.09
CA ILE A 92 1.83 1.25 -3.51
C ILE A 92 2.97 2.27 -3.73
N LEU A 93 3.18 3.17 -2.77
CA LEU A 93 4.28 4.14 -2.84
C LEU A 93 5.66 3.52 -2.66
N ASP A 94 5.76 2.29 -2.15
CA ASP A 94 7.01 1.57 -2.00
C ASP A 94 7.39 0.84 -3.31
N LEU A 95 6.42 0.60 -4.20
CA LEU A 95 6.62 -0.05 -5.50
C LEU A 95 7.10 0.91 -6.61
N ARG A 96 7.75 2.02 -6.26
CA ARG A 96 8.13 3.08 -7.22
C ARG A 96 8.86 2.50 -8.42
N TYR A 97 8.27 2.68 -9.60
CA TYR A 97 8.90 2.32 -10.86
C TYR A 97 9.48 3.59 -11.50
N HIS A 98 10.81 3.62 -11.73
CA HIS A 98 11.52 4.78 -12.29
C HIS A 98 11.27 6.11 -11.56
N ASN A 99 11.18 6.11 -10.22
CA ASN A 99 10.93 7.31 -9.40
C ASN A 99 9.62 8.06 -9.69
N LYS A 100 8.70 7.47 -10.46
CA LYS A 100 7.38 8.06 -10.70
C LYS A 100 6.37 7.48 -9.72
N VAL A 101 5.65 8.36 -9.04
CA VAL A 101 4.49 7.99 -8.23
C VAL A 101 3.36 7.65 -9.19
N PRO A 102 2.76 6.46 -9.10
CA PRO A 102 1.63 6.12 -9.96
C PRO A 102 0.44 7.02 -9.66
N THR A 103 -0.17 7.58 -10.71
CA THR A 103 -1.24 8.59 -10.61
C THR A 103 -2.63 8.05 -10.96
N ASN A 104 -2.71 6.83 -11.52
CA ASN A 104 -3.97 6.20 -11.91
C ASN A 104 -3.93 4.68 -11.72
N LEU A 105 -5.11 4.06 -11.69
CA LEU A 105 -5.26 2.61 -11.45
C LEU A 105 -4.56 1.73 -12.49
N LYS A 106 -4.52 2.14 -13.77
CA LYS A 106 -3.89 1.34 -14.85
C LYS A 106 -2.38 1.22 -14.65
N ASP A 107 -1.73 2.31 -14.26
CA ASP A 107 -0.29 2.31 -13.96
C ASP A 107 0.02 1.44 -12.75
N ILE A 108 -0.84 1.50 -11.72
CA ILE A 108 -0.72 0.68 -10.51
C ILE A 108 -0.88 -0.80 -10.84
N GLU A 109 -1.91 -1.16 -11.61
CA GLU A 109 -2.15 -2.54 -12.04
C GLU A 109 -0.95 -3.08 -12.83
N LYS A 110 -0.39 -2.29 -13.74
CA LYS A 110 0.80 -2.68 -14.52
C LYS A 110 2.02 -2.93 -13.63
N ILE A 111 2.23 -2.11 -12.61
CA ILE A 111 3.32 -2.29 -11.64
C ILE A 111 3.10 -3.57 -10.83
N LEU A 112 1.89 -3.80 -10.32
CA LEU A 112 1.55 -4.96 -9.52
C LEU A 112 1.64 -6.26 -10.32
N ARG A 113 1.09 -6.29 -11.55
CA ARG A 113 1.22 -7.45 -12.45
C ARG A 113 2.68 -7.84 -12.70
N ARG A 114 3.56 -6.86 -12.88
CA ARG A 114 5.01 -7.12 -13.00
C ARG A 114 5.63 -7.63 -11.70
N HIS A 115 5.24 -7.05 -10.56
CA HIS A 115 5.74 -7.46 -9.25
C HIS A 115 5.40 -8.93 -8.94
N PHE A 116 4.26 -9.41 -9.44
CA PHE A 116 3.74 -10.76 -9.18
C PHE A 116 3.91 -11.75 -10.34
N LEU A 117 4.49 -11.34 -11.47
CA LEU A 117 4.58 -12.14 -12.70
C LEU A 117 5.20 -13.54 -12.51
N ASN A 118 6.11 -13.69 -11.54
CA ASN A 118 6.86 -14.94 -11.31
C ASN A 118 6.37 -15.71 -10.07
N LYS A 119 5.15 -15.45 -9.57
CA LYS A 119 4.61 -16.20 -8.43
C LYS A 119 3.94 -17.48 -8.90
N ASN A 120 4.19 -18.57 -8.16
CA ASN A 120 3.64 -19.89 -8.43
C ASN A 120 2.20 -20.07 -7.90
N ASN A 121 1.55 -18.98 -7.47
CA ASN A 121 0.21 -18.98 -6.88
C ASN A 121 -0.63 -17.90 -7.55
N ASP A 122 -1.94 -18.14 -7.67
CA ASP A 122 -2.88 -17.11 -8.09
C ASP A 122 -2.82 -15.96 -7.08
N VAL A 123 -2.59 -14.73 -7.55
CA VAL A 123 -2.50 -13.56 -6.68
C VAL A 123 -3.81 -12.80 -6.74
N ILE A 124 -4.45 -12.63 -5.59
CA ILE A 124 -5.64 -11.80 -5.45
C ILE A 124 -5.22 -10.48 -4.81
N LEU A 125 -5.31 -9.42 -5.60
CA LEU A 125 -5.04 -8.06 -5.17
C LEU A 125 -6.33 -7.42 -4.65
N LEU A 126 -6.34 -7.03 -3.39
CA LEU A 126 -7.42 -6.31 -2.75
C LEU A 126 -7.00 -4.86 -2.55
N TYR A 127 -7.71 -3.97 -3.24
CA TYR A 127 -7.47 -2.53 -3.23
C TYR A 127 -8.36 -1.90 -2.16
N SER A 128 -7.73 -1.20 -1.20
CA SER A 128 -8.44 -0.44 -0.18
C SER A 128 -7.60 0.76 0.23
N ASN A 129 -8.25 1.87 0.55
CA ASN A 129 -7.65 2.88 1.43
C ASN A 129 -8.07 2.57 2.88
N ASP A 130 -7.34 3.08 3.87
CA ASP A 130 -7.66 2.81 5.28
C ASP A 130 -9.07 3.32 5.66
N ARG A 131 -9.58 4.34 4.95
CA ARG A 131 -10.91 4.94 5.17
C ARG A 131 -12.06 4.00 4.77
N LEU A 132 -11.89 3.22 3.69
CA LEU A 132 -12.91 2.29 3.19
C LEU A 132 -13.12 1.12 4.15
N LYS A 133 -12.07 0.64 4.84
CA LYS A 133 -12.22 -0.40 5.87
C LYS A 133 -13.11 0.08 7.02
N ASP A 134 -12.90 1.31 7.49
CA ASP A 134 -13.65 1.88 8.62
C ASP A 134 -15.09 2.20 8.24
N ILE A 135 -15.30 2.84 7.08
CA ILE A 135 -16.63 3.23 6.59
C ILE A 135 -17.46 1.99 6.22
N ASN A 136 -16.84 1.00 5.56
CA ASN A 136 -17.51 -0.14 4.95
C ASN A 136 -17.08 -1.47 5.56
N ARG A 137 -16.96 -1.52 6.90
CA ARG A 137 -16.49 -2.71 7.65
C ARG A 137 -17.26 -4.00 7.32
N LYS A 138 -18.57 -3.89 7.04
CA LYS A 138 -19.41 -5.03 6.67
C LYS A 138 -19.03 -5.59 5.30
N ILE A 139 -18.82 -4.73 4.31
CA ILE A 139 -18.39 -5.10 2.95
C ILE A 139 -17.00 -5.75 3.02
N TRP A 140 -16.07 -5.14 3.76
CA TRP A 140 -14.76 -5.73 4.02
C TRP A 140 -14.88 -7.16 4.58
N LYS A 141 -15.70 -7.35 5.63
CA LYS A 141 -15.88 -8.67 6.24
C LYS A 141 -16.46 -9.69 5.26
N GLN A 142 -17.42 -9.29 4.44
CA GLN A 142 -18.03 -10.15 3.42
C GLN A 142 -17.02 -10.53 2.33
N MET A 143 -16.25 -9.56 1.82
CA MET A 143 -15.20 -9.82 0.84
C MET A 143 -14.13 -10.74 1.43
N TYR A 144 -13.66 -10.47 2.65
CA TYR A 144 -12.69 -11.30 3.35
C TYR A 144 -13.18 -12.74 3.52
N GLN A 145 -14.42 -12.93 3.98
CA GLN A 145 -15.02 -14.26 4.11
C GLN A 145 -15.09 -14.97 2.77
N LYS A 146 -15.50 -14.28 1.69
CA LYS A 146 -15.54 -14.85 0.35
C LYS A 146 -14.14 -15.30 -0.11
N LEU A 147 -13.12 -14.48 0.09
CA LEU A 147 -11.74 -14.79 -0.31
C LEU A 147 -11.16 -15.98 0.47
N ILE A 148 -11.48 -16.11 1.75
CA ILE A 148 -11.11 -17.30 2.54
C ILE A 148 -11.82 -18.54 2.00
N LEU A 149 -13.12 -18.45 1.71
CA LEU A 149 -13.91 -19.57 1.19
C LEU A 149 -13.41 -20.03 -0.18
N ASP A 150 -13.11 -19.09 -1.07
CA ASP A 150 -12.53 -19.36 -2.39
C ASP A 150 -11.14 -20.03 -2.25
N GLY A 151 -10.35 -19.61 -1.25
CA GLY A 151 -9.05 -20.22 -0.94
C GLY A 151 -9.09 -21.59 -0.27
N GLN A 152 -10.23 -22.01 0.30
CA GLN A 152 -10.41 -23.33 0.90
C GLN A 152 -10.80 -24.41 -0.11
N GLN A 153 -11.34 -24.03 -1.27
CA GLN A 153 -11.84 -24.97 -2.28
C GLN A 153 -10.81 -25.32 -3.38
N ALA A 154 -9.68 -24.61 -3.43
CA ALA A 154 -8.67 -24.78 -4.47
C ALA A 154 -7.53 -25.71 -4.02
N THR A 155 -7.00 -26.51 -4.96
CA THR A 155 -5.80 -27.35 -4.77
C THR A 155 -4.52 -26.52 -4.58
N GLN A 156 -4.55 -25.25 -4.98
CA GLN A 156 -3.54 -24.23 -4.66
C GLN A 156 -4.20 -23.08 -3.91
N LYS A 157 -3.67 -22.75 -2.72
CA LYS A 157 -4.15 -21.62 -1.93
C LYS A 157 -3.74 -20.32 -2.64
N PRO A 158 -4.68 -19.43 -3.00
CA PRO A 158 -4.36 -18.15 -3.59
C PRO A 158 -3.61 -17.26 -2.58
N MET A 159 -2.72 -16.43 -3.11
CA MET A 159 -1.98 -15.44 -2.34
C MET A 159 -2.81 -14.15 -2.25
N LEU A 160 -3.21 -13.78 -1.04
CA LEU A 160 -3.98 -12.55 -0.80
C LEU A 160 -3.04 -11.38 -0.54
N VAL A 161 -3.26 -10.26 -1.22
CA VAL A 161 -2.45 -9.05 -1.09
C VAL A 161 -3.35 -7.85 -0.85
N TYR A 162 -3.18 -7.18 0.28
CA TYR A 162 -3.78 -5.88 0.56
C TYR A 162 -2.89 -4.77 -0.01
N VAL A 163 -3.42 -4.01 -0.97
CA VAL A 163 -2.73 -2.88 -1.58
C VAL A 163 -3.27 -1.59 -0.97
N ASP A 164 -2.41 -0.84 -0.29
CA ASP A 164 -2.75 0.39 0.41
C ASP A 164 -2.60 1.62 -0.49
N PHE A 165 -3.71 2.38 -0.59
CA PHE A 165 -3.86 3.58 -1.40
C PHE A 165 -3.85 4.89 -0.60
N THR A 166 -3.68 4.82 0.72
CA THR A 166 -3.89 5.95 1.64
C THR A 166 -3.08 7.19 1.29
N GLU A 167 -1.93 7.05 0.64
CA GLU A 167 -1.08 8.16 0.22
C GLU A 167 -0.98 8.34 -1.31
N CYS A 168 -1.83 7.64 -2.07
CA CYS A 168 -1.93 7.83 -3.52
C CYS A 168 -2.73 9.10 -3.83
N GLN A 169 -2.40 9.77 -4.95
CA GLN A 169 -3.22 10.87 -5.47
C GLN A 169 -4.57 10.40 -6.03
N TYR A 170 -4.65 9.12 -6.39
CA TYR A 170 -5.87 8.50 -6.85
C TYR A 170 -6.73 8.11 -5.64
N ASP A 171 -7.85 8.82 -5.47
CA ASP A 171 -8.85 8.50 -4.46
C ASP A 171 -9.66 7.29 -4.91
N LEU A 172 -9.42 6.17 -4.24
CA LEU A 172 -10.20 4.95 -4.45
C LEU A 172 -11.60 5.12 -3.83
N GLU A 173 -12.64 5.08 -4.66
CA GLU A 173 -14.03 5.26 -4.24
C GLU A 173 -14.65 3.96 -3.70
N ASP A 174 -14.25 2.81 -4.25
CA ASP A 174 -14.79 1.49 -3.93
C ASP A 174 -13.68 0.44 -3.71
N PHE A 175 -14.00 -0.64 -2.99
CA PHE A 175 -13.11 -1.80 -2.95
C PHE A 175 -13.00 -2.44 -4.34
N ILE A 176 -11.77 -2.68 -4.79
CA ILE A 176 -11.51 -3.38 -6.05
C ILE A 176 -10.80 -4.71 -5.73
N THR A 177 -11.16 -5.76 -6.46
CA THR A 177 -10.46 -7.05 -6.41
C THR A 177 -10.00 -7.41 -7.81
N ILE A 178 -8.71 -7.71 -7.96
CA ILE A 178 -8.12 -8.16 -9.23
C ILE A 178 -7.40 -9.48 -8.99
N THR A 179 -7.72 -10.48 -9.80
CA THR A 179 -7.01 -11.75 -9.81
C THR A 179 -5.95 -11.73 -10.90
N ILE A 180 -4.72 -12.05 -10.52
CA ILE A 180 -3.62 -12.32 -11.44
C ILE A 180 -3.46 -13.85 -11.46
N PRO A 181 -3.90 -14.53 -12.53
CA PRO A 181 -3.75 -15.96 -12.64
C PRO A 181 -2.27 -16.34 -12.79
N VAL A 182 -1.89 -17.52 -12.29
CA VAL A 182 -0.60 -18.14 -12.63
C VAL A 182 -0.57 -18.40 -14.13
N ASP A 183 0.50 -17.99 -14.81
CA ASP A 183 0.73 -18.37 -16.20
C ASP A 183 0.96 -19.90 -16.28
N SER A 184 -0.11 -20.66 -16.54
CA SER A 184 -0.09 -22.11 -16.70
C SER A 184 0.65 -22.60 -17.97
N SER A 185 1.29 -21.70 -18.72
CA SER A 185 1.94 -21.99 -20.01
C SER A 185 3.29 -22.70 -19.90
N SER A 186 3.67 -23.20 -18.71
CA SER A 186 4.92 -23.92 -18.48
C SER A 186 4.76 -25.40 -18.06
N GLN A 187 3.59 -26.02 -18.32
CA GLN A 187 3.43 -27.48 -18.26
C GLN A 187 3.29 -28.08 -19.67
N THR A 188 4.43 -28.45 -20.27
CA THR A 188 4.47 -29.37 -21.40
C THR A 188 4.42 -30.82 -20.87
N PRO A 189 3.49 -31.67 -21.33
CA PRO A 189 3.47 -33.08 -20.94
C PRO A 189 4.51 -33.86 -21.75
N ARG A 190 5.50 -34.44 -21.08
CA ARG A 190 6.34 -35.51 -21.63
C ARG A 190 5.55 -36.82 -21.57
N ASN A 191 5.08 -37.30 -22.72
CA ASN A 191 4.66 -38.69 -22.91
C ASN A 191 5.81 -39.53 -23.47
N ASN A 192 5.89 -40.79 -23.02
CA ASN A 192 6.22 -42.00 -23.79
C ASN A 192 5.86 -43.24 -22.92
N SER A 193 4.72 -43.92 -23.22
CA SER A 193 4.56 -45.31 -23.76
C SER A 193 4.73 -46.44 -22.71
N SER A 194 3.86 -47.46 -22.52
CA SER A 194 2.86 -48.13 -23.40
C SER A 194 1.81 -48.96 -22.60
N ASP A 195 0.71 -49.31 -23.29
CA ASP A 195 -0.24 -50.43 -23.11
C ASP A 195 -1.60 -50.30 -22.35
N ILE A 196 -2.66 -50.20 -23.19
CA ILE A 196 -4.00 -50.86 -23.18
C ILE A 196 -4.96 -50.62 -21.98
N ASP A 197 -6.03 -49.81 -22.14
CA ASP A 197 -7.38 -50.25 -22.59
C ASP A 197 -8.42 -49.09 -22.64
N LYS A 198 -9.13 -49.02 -23.77
CA LYS A 198 -10.46 -48.44 -24.15
C LYS A 198 -11.06 -47.11 -23.61
N SER A 199 -11.37 -46.28 -24.62
CA SER A 199 -12.48 -45.31 -24.86
C SER A 199 -12.56 -44.05 -23.97
N ILE A 200 -12.51 -42.82 -24.50
CA ILE A 200 -13.36 -42.18 -25.53
C ILE A 200 -12.55 -41.10 -26.30
N SER A 201 -12.84 -40.96 -27.60
CA SER A 201 -12.17 -40.06 -28.58
C SER A 201 -12.56 -38.57 -28.49
N PRO A 202 -11.69 -37.65 -28.99
CA PRO A 202 -11.89 -36.18 -29.02
C PRO A 202 -12.52 -35.69 -30.34
N PRO A 203 -12.81 -34.38 -30.47
CA PRO A 203 -12.37 -33.63 -31.64
C PRO A 203 -11.44 -32.49 -31.19
N SER A 204 -10.16 -32.51 -31.56
CA SER A 204 -9.66 -32.16 -32.90
C SER A 204 -9.96 -30.69 -33.19
N THR A 205 -9.14 -29.76 -32.73
CA THR A 205 -7.86 -29.39 -33.36
C THR A 205 -6.93 -28.75 -32.33
N ALA A 206 -5.63 -29.01 -32.42
CA ALA A 206 -4.65 -28.16 -31.72
C ALA A 206 -4.68 -26.77 -32.38
N GLU A 207 -5.41 -25.83 -31.79
CA GLU A 207 -5.45 -24.45 -32.27
C GLU A 207 -4.13 -23.76 -31.92
N ILE A 208 -3.39 -23.36 -32.95
CA ILE A 208 -2.18 -22.54 -32.78
C ILE A 208 -2.59 -21.08 -32.95
N ASN A 209 -2.69 -20.35 -31.83
CA ASN A 209 -2.97 -18.92 -31.84
C ASN A 209 -1.67 -18.13 -32.04
N VAL A 210 -1.47 -17.55 -33.23
CA VAL A 210 -0.32 -16.70 -33.54
C VAL A 210 -0.74 -15.24 -33.60
N LEU A 211 -0.14 -14.39 -32.75
CA LEU A 211 -0.34 -12.94 -32.77
C LEU A 211 0.82 -12.26 -33.50
N LEU A 212 0.53 -11.57 -34.61
CA LEU A 212 1.50 -10.80 -35.39
C LEU A 212 1.32 -9.30 -35.12
N LEU A 213 2.34 -8.66 -34.53
CA LEU A 213 2.35 -7.22 -34.23
C LEU A 213 3.43 -6.49 -35.04
N GLY A 214 3.14 -5.24 -35.40
CA GLY A 214 4.05 -4.35 -36.13
C GLY A 214 3.37 -3.06 -36.54
N GLU A 215 4.15 -2.07 -36.97
CA GLU A 215 3.65 -0.74 -37.35
C GLU A 215 2.71 -0.78 -38.58
N THR A 216 1.90 0.26 -38.75
CA THR A 216 0.98 0.37 -39.89
C THR A 216 1.79 0.52 -41.18
N GLY A 217 1.52 -0.30 -42.20
CA GLY A 217 2.21 -0.26 -43.50
C GLY A 217 3.33 -1.29 -43.71
N VAL A 218 3.75 -2.04 -42.69
CA VAL A 218 4.84 -3.05 -42.81
C VAL A 218 4.42 -4.37 -43.47
N GLY A 219 3.26 -4.42 -44.14
CA GLY A 219 2.86 -5.59 -44.93
C GLY A 219 2.32 -6.80 -44.15
N LYS A 220 1.87 -6.65 -42.89
CA LYS A 220 1.32 -7.76 -42.08
C LYS A 220 0.17 -8.51 -42.76
N ALA A 221 -0.74 -7.79 -43.40
CA ALA A 221 -1.85 -8.40 -44.15
C ALA A 221 -1.35 -9.13 -45.41
N THR A 222 -0.34 -8.57 -46.09
CA THR A 222 0.31 -9.20 -47.25
C THR A 222 1.03 -10.50 -46.85
N PHE A 223 1.68 -10.53 -45.68
CA PHE A 223 2.33 -11.72 -45.14
C PHE A 223 1.34 -12.85 -44.81
N ILE A 224 0.20 -12.54 -44.19
CA ILE A 224 -0.86 -13.52 -43.92
C ILE A 224 -1.42 -14.10 -45.23
N ASN A 225 -1.69 -13.23 -46.21
CA ASN A 225 -2.24 -13.66 -47.50
C ASN A 225 -1.26 -14.47 -48.35
N ALA A 226 0.05 -14.42 -48.08
CA ALA A 226 1.04 -15.25 -48.76
C ALA A 226 1.18 -16.66 -48.15
N PHE A 227 0.63 -16.86 -46.94
CA PHE A 227 0.67 -18.14 -46.23
C PHE A 227 -0.58 -19.02 -46.46
N VAL A 228 -1.65 -18.45 -47.03
CA VAL A 228 -2.90 -19.12 -47.45
C VAL A 228 -2.86 -19.38 -48.94
#